data_AF-A0A3D3CGV1-F1
#
_entry.id   AF-A0A3D3CGV1-F1
#
_cell.length_a   1.000
_cell.length_b   1.000
_cell.length_c   1.000
_cell.angle_alpha   90.00
_cell.angle_beta   90.00
_cell.angle_gamma   90.00
#
_symmetry.space_group_name_H-M   'P 1'
#
loop_
_entity.id
_entity.type
_entity.pdbx_description
1 polymer ?
#
loop_
_entity_poly.entity_id
_entity_poly.type
_entity_poly.pdbx_seq_one_letter_code
_entity_poly.pdbx_strand_id
1 'polypeptide(L)'
;MKSMNRIEQLLGSEAQHLLAHECKTVDRAMLHLPGPDFVDKVVAPSDRSIPVMRSMQQLFDHGRLAGTGYLSILPVDQGIEHSAGASFAPNPIYFDPENIVKLAIEGGCNAVASTLGVLGSVARKYAHRIPFVMKINHNELLSYPTKYDQILFASVEQAYDMGAVAVGATIYFGSEESDRQIQEVSAAFQAAHELGMATIL
;
A
#
# COMPACT_ATOMS: atom_id res chain seq x y z
N MET A 1 7.35 -22.80 -8.34
CA MET A 1 5.88 -22.92 -8.52
C MET A 1 5.42 -24.08 -7.63
N LYS A 2 4.65 -23.83 -6.56
CA LYS A 2 4.07 -24.94 -5.76
C LYS A 2 3.02 -25.62 -6.67
N SER A 3 3.16 -26.92 -6.94
CA SER A 3 2.20 -27.66 -7.78
C SER A 3 0.83 -27.74 -7.11
N MET A 4 -0.26 -27.70 -7.88
CA MET A 4 -1.64 -27.85 -7.39
C MET A 4 -1.79 -29.04 -6.41
N ASN A 5 -1.13 -30.16 -6.73
CA ASN A 5 -1.07 -31.36 -5.88
C ASN A 5 -0.61 -31.10 -4.44
N ARG A 6 0.29 -30.14 -4.21
CA ARG A 6 0.76 -29.81 -2.85
C ARG A 6 -0.28 -29.01 -2.07
N ILE A 7 -1.07 -28.18 -2.77
CA ILE A 7 -2.17 -27.43 -2.15
C ILE A 7 -3.26 -28.42 -1.74
N GLU A 8 -3.65 -29.33 -2.63
CA GLU A 8 -4.62 -30.39 -2.33
C GLU A 8 -4.21 -31.26 -1.15
N GLN A 9 -2.93 -31.66 -1.06
CA GLN A 9 -2.40 -32.42 0.08
C GLN A 9 -2.51 -31.67 1.41
N LEU A 10 -2.25 -30.35 1.41
CA LEU A 10 -2.35 -29.54 2.62
C LEU A 10 -3.80 -29.33 3.07
N LEU A 11 -4.72 -29.22 2.11
CA LEU A 11 -6.15 -29.05 2.38
C LEU A 11 -6.86 -30.37 2.72
N GLY A 12 -6.28 -31.51 2.35
CA GLY A 12 -6.80 -32.83 2.68
C GLY A 12 -8.25 -33.01 2.23
N SER A 13 -9.14 -33.38 3.16
CA SER A 13 -10.56 -33.61 2.87
C SER A 13 -11.32 -32.34 2.46
N GLU A 14 -10.80 -31.15 2.75
CA GLU A 14 -11.44 -29.87 2.39
C GLU A 14 -11.09 -29.43 0.97
N ALA A 15 -10.09 -30.06 0.33
CA ALA A 15 -9.58 -29.64 -0.97
C ALA A 15 -10.68 -29.51 -2.02
N GLN A 16 -11.53 -30.54 -2.15
CA GLN A 16 -12.63 -30.53 -3.12
C GLN A 16 -13.62 -29.40 -2.86
N HIS A 17 -13.99 -29.18 -1.60
CA HIS A 17 -14.97 -28.17 -1.23
C HIS A 17 -14.43 -26.75 -1.46
N LEU A 18 -13.17 -26.48 -1.11
CA LEU A 18 -12.56 -25.15 -1.20
C LEU A 18 -12.10 -24.80 -2.62
N LEU A 19 -11.46 -25.74 -3.33
CA LEU A 19 -10.87 -25.47 -4.64
C LEU A 19 -11.87 -25.55 -5.78
N ALA A 20 -12.95 -26.34 -5.64
CA ALA A 20 -14.02 -26.42 -6.63
C ALA A 20 -15.18 -25.45 -6.36
N HIS A 21 -15.10 -24.62 -5.31
CA HIS A 21 -16.12 -23.63 -5.05
C HIS A 21 -16.16 -22.59 -6.17
N GLU A 22 -17.36 -22.40 -6.72
CA GLU A 22 -17.66 -21.33 -7.67
C GLU A 22 -18.76 -20.45 -7.06
N CYS A 23 -18.46 -19.16 -6.87
CA CYS A 23 -19.47 -18.20 -6.43
C CYS A 23 -20.44 -17.93 -7.57
N LYS A 24 -21.70 -18.35 -7.40
CA LYS A 24 -22.79 -18.12 -8.37
C LYS A 24 -23.69 -16.93 -8.01
N THR A 25 -23.40 -16.26 -6.90
CA THR A 25 -24.23 -15.16 -6.38
C THR A 25 -24.08 -13.88 -7.19
N VAL A 26 -22.84 -13.56 -7.61
CA VAL A 26 -22.53 -12.41 -8.46
C VAL A 26 -21.78 -12.92 -9.67
N ASP A 27 -22.33 -12.68 -10.86
CA ASP A 27 -21.71 -13.13 -12.11
C ASP A 27 -20.36 -12.41 -12.30
N ARG A 28 -19.32 -13.18 -12.61
CA ARG A 28 -17.99 -12.68 -12.91
C ARG A 28 -17.99 -11.63 -14.04
N ALA A 29 -18.92 -11.72 -14.99
CA ALA A 29 -19.09 -10.75 -16.07
C ALA A 29 -19.50 -9.35 -15.60
N MET A 30 -20.02 -9.21 -14.37
CA MET A 30 -20.36 -7.92 -13.76
C MET A 30 -19.16 -7.21 -13.12
N LEU A 31 -17.99 -7.85 -13.07
CA LEU A 31 -16.83 -7.37 -12.34
C LEU A 31 -15.75 -6.82 -13.27
N HIS A 32 -15.08 -5.75 -12.83
CA HIS A 32 -13.80 -5.35 -13.39
C HIS A 32 -12.69 -6.22 -12.81
N LEU A 33 -12.22 -7.17 -13.60
CA LEU A 33 -11.28 -8.17 -13.15
C LEU A 33 -9.83 -7.73 -13.39
N PRO A 34 -8.90 -8.12 -12.50
CA PRO A 34 -7.48 -7.94 -12.72
C PRO A 34 -7.01 -8.72 -13.96
N GLY A 35 -6.11 -8.09 -14.70
CA GLY A 35 -5.48 -8.64 -15.90
C GLY A 35 -4.31 -7.76 -16.35
N PRO A 36 -3.57 -8.18 -17.38
CA PRO A 36 -2.44 -7.42 -17.92
C PRO A 36 -2.82 -6.03 -18.45
N ASP A 37 -4.09 -5.82 -18.76
CA ASP A 37 -4.67 -4.57 -19.25
C ASP A 37 -5.50 -3.84 -18.17
N PHE A 38 -5.32 -4.17 -16.89
CA PHE A 38 -6.11 -3.57 -15.80
C PHE A 38 -5.98 -2.05 -15.74
N VAL A 39 -4.77 -1.51 -15.91
CA VAL A 39 -4.56 -0.06 -15.92
C VAL A 39 -5.32 0.58 -17.08
N ASP A 40 -5.26 0.02 -18.27
CA ASP A 40 -5.94 0.55 -19.46
C ASP A 40 -7.46 0.42 -19.39
N LYS A 41 -7.98 -0.71 -18.90
CA LYS A 41 -9.42 -0.99 -18.91
C LYS A 41 -10.17 -0.44 -17.71
N VAL A 42 -9.52 -0.36 -16.55
CA VAL A 42 -10.18 -0.06 -15.28
C VAL A 42 -9.76 1.30 -14.73
N VAL A 43 -8.46 1.64 -14.83
CA VAL A 43 -7.94 2.88 -14.24
C VAL A 43 -8.01 4.06 -15.22
N ALA A 44 -7.64 3.84 -16.49
CA ALA A 44 -7.56 4.89 -17.50
C ALA A 44 -8.89 5.60 -17.83
N PRO A 45 -10.09 5.01 -17.66
CA PRO A 45 -11.35 5.72 -17.83
C PRO A 45 -11.64 6.81 -16.78
N SER A 46 -10.81 6.93 -15.73
CA SER A 46 -10.98 7.96 -14.69
C SER A 46 -10.47 9.35 -15.12
N ASP A 47 -10.64 10.34 -14.26
CA ASP A 47 -10.17 11.72 -14.42
C ASP A 47 -8.69 11.94 -14.05
N ARG A 48 -7.95 10.86 -13.78
CA ARG A 48 -6.53 10.91 -13.40
C ARG A 48 -5.68 11.51 -14.52
N SER A 49 -4.77 12.40 -14.14
CA SER A 49 -3.82 13.01 -15.07
C SER A 49 -2.81 11.99 -15.61
N ILE A 50 -2.19 12.28 -16.76
CA ILE A 50 -1.17 11.42 -17.36
C ILE A 50 0.00 11.11 -16.41
N PRO A 51 0.54 12.07 -15.62
CA PRO A 51 1.51 11.77 -14.58
C PRO A 51 1.01 10.75 -13.54
N VAL A 52 -0.23 10.89 -13.05
CA VAL A 52 -0.81 9.91 -12.11
C VAL A 52 -0.93 8.54 -12.76
N MET A 53 -1.34 8.47 -14.04
CA MET A 53 -1.39 7.21 -14.78
C MET A 53 -0.02 6.53 -14.91
N ARG A 54 1.08 7.30 -15.04
CA ARG A 54 2.44 6.73 -15.01
C ARG A 54 2.80 6.16 -13.64
N SER A 55 2.38 6.80 -12.55
CA SER A 55 2.57 6.28 -11.20
C SER A 55 1.76 5.00 -10.97
N MET A 56 0.52 4.95 -11.47
CA MET A 56 -0.30 3.73 -11.46
C MET A 56 0.36 2.59 -12.26
N GLN A 57 0.86 2.87 -13.47
CA GLN A 57 1.56 1.86 -14.26
C GLN A 57 2.80 1.31 -13.54
N GLN A 58 3.61 2.19 -12.94
CA GLN A 58 4.78 1.78 -12.15
C GLN A 58 4.41 0.85 -10.99
N LEU A 59 3.27 1.10 -10.32
CA LEU A 59 2.78 0.22 -9.25
C LEU A 59 2.37 -1.16 -9.81
N PHE A 60 1.56 -1.20 -10.86
CA PHE A 60 1.01 -2.46 -11.40
C PHE A 60 2.03 -3.31 -12.19
N ASP A 61 3.12 -2.71 -12.68
CA ASP A 61 4.15 -3.39 -13.47
C ASP A 61 5.43 -3.71 -12.69
N HIS A 62 5.47 -3.45 -11.38
CA HIS A 62 6.61 -3.79 -10.55
C HIS A 62 6.42 -5.13 -9.81
N GLY A 63 7.53 -5.80 -9.49
CA GLY A 63 7.53 -6.98 -8.63
C GLY A 63 7.00 -8.25 -9.29
N ARG A 64 6.70 -9.26 -8.45
CA ARG A 64 6.29 -10.61 -8.88
C ARG A 64 4.91 -10.63 -9.55
N LEU A 65 4.04 -9.68 -9.20
CA LEU A 65 2.69 -9.56 -9.74
C LEU A 65 2.60 -8.57 -10.92
N ALA A 66 3.74 -8.09 -11.43
CA ALA A 66 3.82 -7.22 -12.59
C ALA A 66 2.97 -7.74 -13.76
N GLY A 67 2.14 -6.88 -14.35
CA GLY A 67 1.32 -7.23 -15.51
C GLY A 67 0.23 -8.28 -15.24
N THR A 68 -0.09 -8.59 -13.98
CA THR A 68 -1.21 -9.49 -13.65
C THR A 68 -2.49 -8.74 -13.33
N GLY A 69 -2.41 -7.41 -13.13
CA GLY A 69 -3.49 -6.58 -12.62
C GLY A 69 -3.73 -6.71 -11.11
N TYR A 70 -2.99 -7.59 -10.42
CA TYR A 70 -2.96 -7.65 -8.97
C TYR A 70 -1.83 -6.78 -8.40
N LEU A 71 -2.04 -6.27 -7.20
CA LEU A 71 -1.10 -5.42 -6.48
C LEU A 71 -0.73 -6.04 -5.13
N SER A 72 0.56 -6.15 -4.84
CA SER A 72 1.09 -6.56 -3.54
C SER A 72 1.98 -5.45 -2.99
N ILE A 73 1.47 -4.73 -1.99
CA ILE A 73 2.23 -3.72 -1.26
C ILE A 73 2.68 -4.34 0.07
N LEU A 74 3.91 -4.08 0.52
CA LEU A 74 4.34 -4.38 1.88
C LEU A 74 4.12 -3.16 2.78
N PRO A 75 3.04 -3.10 3.59
CA PRO A 75 2.81 -2.00 4.52
C PRO A 75 3.55 -2.23 5.85
N VAL A 76 4.46 -1.34 6.21
CA VAL A 76 5.16 -1.36 7.51
C VAL A 76 5.27 0.06 8.06
N ASP A 77 4.16 0.60 8.54
CA ASP A 77 4.04 1.88 9.26
C ASP A 77 3.77 1.71 10.77
N GLN A 78 3.54 0.47 11.20
CA GLN A 78 3.33 0.02 12.59
C GLN A 78 4.33 0.54 13.62
N GLY A 79 5.55 0.92 13.21
CA GLY A 79 6.52 1.55 14.10
C GLY A 79 6.00 2.85 14.73
N ILE A 80 5.11 3.58 14.03
CA ILE A 80 4.40 4.74 14.59
C ILE A 80 3.02 4.32 15.13
N GLU A 81 2.26 3.49 14.39
CA GLU A 81 0.89 3.09 14.78
C GLU A 81 0.80 2.18 16.02
N HIS A 82 1.90 1.54 16.43
CA HIS A 82 1.90 0.63 17.58
C HIS A 82 3.17 0.75 18.45
N SER A 83 4.02 1.75 18.18
CA SER A 83 5.41 1.86 18.64
C SER A 83 6.37 0.84 18.01
N ALA A 84 7.60 1.27 17.80
CA ALA A 84 8.68 0.42 17.30
C ALA A 84 9.00 -0.74 18.27
N GLY A 85 8.89 -0.50 19.58
CA GLY A 85 9.12 -1.51 20.60
C GLY A 85 8.17 -2.69 20.47
N ALA A 86 6.86 -2.44 20.36
CA ALA A 86 5.89 -3.52 20.21
C ALA A 86 6.02 -4.23 18.84
N SER A 87 6.29 -3.46 17.79
CA SER A 87 6.28 -3.97 16.41
C SER A 87 7.55 -4.74 16.01
N PHE A 88 8.71 -4.30 16.47
CA PHE A 88 10.00 -4.79 15.97
C PHE A 88 10.83 -5.55 17.00
N ALA A 89 10.48 -5.52 18.30
CA ALA A 89 11.15 -6.35 19.30
C ALA A 89 11.14 -7.86 18.99
N PRO A 90 10.07 -8.47 18.42
CA PRO A 90 10.08 -9.88 18.06
C PRO A 90 11.14 -10.25 17.01
N ASN A 91 11.50 -9.31 16.13
CA ASN A 91 12.60 -9.48 15.18
C ASN A 91 13.39 -8.16 15.03
N PRO A 92 14.42 -7.95 15.87
CA PRO A 92 15.10 -6.66 16.00
C PRO A 92 15.78 -6.12 14.74
N ILE A 93 15.98 -6.94 13.70
CA ILE A 93 16.57 -6.45 12.45
C ILE A 93 15.70 -5.36 11.81
N TYR A 94 14.39 -5.34 12.07
CA TYR A 94 13.46 -4.36 11.49
C TYR A 94 13.44 -3.01 12.22
N PHE A 95 14.24 -2.85 13.28
CA PHE A 95 14.56 -1.50 13.76
C PHE A 95 15.39 -0.70 12.76
N ASP A 96 16.13 -1.37 11.87
CA ASP A 96 16.78 -0.74 10.71
C ASP A 96 15.77 -0.66 9.54
N PRO A 97 15.37 0.57 9.13
CA PRO A 97 14.47 0.81 8.00
C PRO A 97 14.86 0.09 6.71
N GLU A 98 16.17 -0.11 6.47
CA GLU A 98 16.65 -0.76 5.25
C GLU A 98 16.13 -2.19 5.12
N ASN A 99 15.96 -2.91 6.24
CA ASN A 99 15.51 -4.30 6.22
C ASN A 99 14.04 -4.44 5.84
N ILE A 100 13.22 -3.40 6.05
CA ILE A 100 11.84 -3.34 5.57
C ILE A 100 11.83 -3.31 4.03
N VAL A 101 12.64 -2.44 3.42
CA VAL A 101 12.70 -2.30 1.96
C VAL A 101 13.33 -3.55 1.32
N LYS A 102 14.37 -4.12 1.94
CA LYS A 102 14.94 -5.41 1.48
C LYS A 102 13.89 -6.52 1.49
N LEU A 103 13.09 -6.61 2.55
CA LEU A 103 12.01 -7.60 2.63
C LEU A 103 10.99 -7.42 1.51
N ALA A 104 10.60 -6.17 1.18
CA ALA A 104 9.68 -5.92 0.07
C ALA A 104 10.26 -6.38 -1.28
N ILE A 105 11.54 -6.10 -1.52
CA ILE A 105 12.24 -6.51 -2.74
C ILE A 105 12.36 -8.04 -2.82
N GLU A 106 12.81 -8.70 -1.75
CA GLU A 106 12.91 -10.17 -1.68
C GLU A 106 11.54 -10.85 -1.81
N GLY A 107 10.53 -10.25 -1.19
CA GLY A 107 9.13 -10.64 -1.29
C GLY A 107 8.56 -10.49 -2.70
N GLY A 108 9.23 -9.74 -3.59
CA GLY A 108 8.75 -9.42 -4.92
C GLY A 108 7.49 -8.56 -4.89
N CYS A 109 7.36 -7.67 -3.91
CA CYS A 109 6.24 -6.76 -3.80
C CYS A 109 6.26 -5.74 -4.96
N ASN A 110 5.08 -5.26 -5.33
CA ASN A 110 4.89 -4.14 -6.26
C ASN A 110 5.39 -2.83 -5.66
N ALA A 111 5.23 -2.65 -4.34
CA ALA A 111 5.64 -1.45 -3.65
C ALA A 111 5.91 -1.71 -2.16
N VAL A 112 6.57 -0.76 -1.50
CA VAL A 112 6.69 -0.69 -0.04
C VAL A 112 5.96 0.56 0.47
N ALA A 113 5.12 0.39 1.47
CA ALA A 113 4.43 1.48 2.14
C ALA A 113 4.95 1.67 3.56
N SER A 114 5.37 2.88 3.91
CA SER A 114 5.86 3.19 5.25
C SER A 114 5.87 4.70 5.51
N THR A 115 6.36 5.08 6.69
CA THR A 115 6.39 6.46 7.19
C THR A 115 7.47 7.29 6.51
N LEU A 116 7.34 8.62 6.59
CA LEU A 116 8.35 9.57 6.07
C LEU A 116 9.77 9.25 6.55
N GLY A 117 9.95 8.95 7.84
CA GLY A 117 11.27 8.67 8.40
C GLY A 117 11.87 7.36 7.88
N VAL A 118 11.07 6.30 7.80
CA VAL A 118 11.51 4.98 7.32
C VAL A 118 11.92 5.06 5.86
N LEU A 119 11.04 5.56 4.98
CA LEU A 119 11.33 5.65 3.55
C LEU A 119 12.42 6.68 3.26
N GLY A 120 12.33 7.86 3.87
CA GLY A 120 13.28 8.96 3.67
C GLY A 120 14.72 8.58 4.03
N SER A 121 14.92 7.77 5.07
CA SER A 121 16.26 7.32 5.50
C SER A 121 17.01 6.50 4.45
N VAL A 122 16.29 5.87 3.51
CA VAL A 122 16.85 4.96 2.50
C VAL A 122 16.45 5.30 1.06
N ALA A 123 15.74 6.41 0.85
CA ALA A 123 15.15 6.79 -0.44
C ALA A 123 16.18 6.87 -1.58
N ARG A 124 17.32 7.55 -1.39
CA ARG A 124 18.37 7.65 -2.42
C ARG A 124 18.92 6.30 -2.87
N LYS A 125 18.83 5.28 -2.02
CA LYS A 125 19.32 3.92 -2.31
C LYS A 125 18.26 3.06 -3.03
N TYR A 126 16.97 3.28 -2.77
CA TYR A 126 15.91 2.34 -3.17
C TYR A 126 14.70 2.92 -3.90
N ALA A 127 14.40 4.22 -3.83
CA ALA A 127 13.20 4.78 -4.46
C ALA A 127 13.16 4.57 -5.99
N HIS A 128 14.33 4.48 -6.64
CA HIS A 128 14.47 4.16 -8.07
C HIS A 128 14.50 2.65 -8.37
N ARG A 129 14.34 1.79 -7.35
CA ARG A 129 14.44 0.32 -7.46
C ARG A 129 13.15 -0.39 -7.12
N ILE A 130 12.35 0.18 -6.23
CA ILE A 130 11.00 -0.30 -5.87
C ILE A 130 10.10 0.92 -5.62
N PRO A 131 8.86 0.93 -6.13
CA PRO A 131 7.88 1.96 -5.83
C PRO A 131 7.70 2.20 -4.33
N PHE A 132 7.82 3.46 -3.93
CA PHE A 132 7.56 3.91 -2.57
C PHE A 132 6.15 4.50 -2.47
N VAL A 133 5.44 4.12 -1.40
CA VAL A 133 4.15 4.68 -0.99
C VAL A 133 4.30 5.31 0.39
N MET A 134 4.35 6.64 0.48
CA MET A 134 4.52 7.29 1.77
C MET A 134 3.18 7.42 2.50
N LYS A 135 3.08 6.83 3.69
CA LYS A 135 1.93 7.05 4.58
C LYS A 135 2.07 8.43 5.23
N ILE A 136 1.11 9.33 4.99
CA ILE A 136 1.23 10.75 5.34
C ILE A 136 0.58 11.12 6.68
N ASN A 137 -0.36 10.31 7.17
CA ASN A 137 -0.97 10.48 8.49
C ASN A 137 -0.81 9.22 9.34
N HIS A 138 -0.79 9.41 10.66
CA HIS A 138 -0.70 8.34 11.63
C HIS A 138 -1.50 8.64 12.88
N ASN A 139 -1.74 7.61 13.70
CA ASN A 139 -2.25 7.81 15.05
C ASN A 139 -1.24 8.55 15.93
N GLU A 140 -1.73 9.55 16.67
CA GLU A 140 -0.96 10.20 17.73
C GLU A 140 -1.02 9.37 19.03
N LEU A 141 -0.08 8.44 19.19
CA LEU A 141 -0.05 7.48 20.30
C LEU A 141 0.91 7.83 21.44
N LEU A 142 1.65 8.93 21.35
CA LEU A 142 2.64 9.32 22.36
C LEU A 142 2.07 10.25 23.46
N SER A 143 0.75 10.43 23.48
CA SER A 143 0.03 11.16 24.52
C SER A 143 -0.63 10.25 25.57
N TYR A 144 -0.79 10.78 26.80
CA TYR A 144 -1.60 10.18 27.86
C TYR A 144 -2.73 11.13 28.27
N PRO A 145 -4.02 10.71 28.24
CA PRO A 145 -4.49 9.42 27.75
C PRO A 145 -4.27 9.26 26.23
N THR A 146 -4.17 8.01 25.78
CA THR A 146 -3.98 7.68 24.36
C THR A 146 -5.11 8.23 23.51
N LYS A 147 -4.75 8.81 22.36
CA LYS A 147 -5.68 9.26 21.33
C LYS A 147 -5.50 8.40 20.08
N TYR A 148 -6.59 8.25 19.32
CA TYR A 148 -6.61 7.48 18.08
C TYR A 148 -6.98 8.38 16.90
N ASP A 149 -6.55 9.64 16.97
CA ASP A 149 -6.77 10.61 15.91
C ASP A 149 -5.68 10.48 14.85
N GLN A 150 -6.09 10.37 13.59
CA GLN A 150 -5.21 10.39 12.44
C GLN A 150 -4.88 11.85 12.10
N ILE A 151 -3.64 12.25 12.38
CA ILE A 151 -3.12 13.57 12.06
C ILE A 151 -2.08 13.47 10.96
N LEU A 152 -1.89 14.52 10.16
CA LEU A 152 -0.82 14.56 9.16
C LEU A 152 0.55 14.66 9.86
N PHE A 153 1.42 13.68 9.60
CA PHE A 153 2.81 13.66 10.08
C PHE A 153 3.80 14.14 9.01
N ALA A 154 3.39 14.16 7.75
CA ALA A 154 4.23 14.50 6.61
C ALA A 154 3.44 15.25 5.54
N SER A 155 4.14 16.09 4.78
CA SER A 155 3.56 16.76 3.62
C SER A 155 3.70 15.92 2.36
N VAL A 156 2.89 16.20 1.35
CA VAL A 156 2.90 15.50 0.07
C VAL A 156 4.18 15.81 -0.71
N GLU A 157 4.68 17.04 -0.60
CA GLU A 157 5.92 17.49 -1.22
C GLU A 157 7.13 16.68 -0.73
N GLN A 158 7.15 16.30 0.56
CA GLN A 158 8.20 15.43 1.08
C GLN A 158 8.17 14.04 0.43
N ALA A 159 6.99 13.52 0.08
CA ALA A 159 6.84 12.27 -0.66
C ALA A 159 7.40 12.40 -2.07
N TYR A 160 7.05 13.50 -2.74
CA TYR A 160 7.50 13.79 -4.09
C TYR A 160 9.02 13.96 -4.15
N ASP A 161 9.60 14.76 -3.25
CA ASP A 161 11.03 15.05 -3.20
C ASP A 161 11.88 13.80 -2.93
N MET A 162 11.34 12.81 -2.20
CA MET A 162 12.05 11.54 -1.98
C MET A 162 11.93 10.55 -3.14
N GLY A 163 11.10 10.85 -4.15
CA GLY A 163 10.83 9.99 -5.29
C GLY A 163 9.76 8.91 -5.03
N ALA A 164 8.84 9.15 -4.09
CA ALA A 164 7.66 8.29 -3.95
C ALA A 164 6.77 8.41 -5.19
N VAL A 165 6.15 7.31 -5.58
CA VAL A 165 5.19 7.30 -6.70
C VAL A 165 3.75 7.41 -6.20
N ALA A 166 3.54 7.25 -4.89
CA ALA A 166 2.23 7.34 -4.27
C ALA A 166 2.30 7.83 -2.83
N VAL A 167 1.17 8.34 -2.36
CA VAL A 167 0.92 8.59 -0.93
C VAL A 167 -0.23 7.73 -0.44
N GLY A 168 -0.15 7.31 0.82
CA GLY A 168 -1.21 6.60 1.52
C GLY A 168 -1.74 7.43 2.68
N ALA A 169 -3.03 7.34 2.98
CA ALA A 169 -3.63 7.93 4.17
C ALA A 169 -4.57 6.93 4.86
N THR A 170 -5.10 7.28 6.02
CA THR A 170 -6.16 6.53 6.70
C THR A 170 -7.18 7.50 7.24
N ILE A 171 -8.47 7.15 7.11
CA ILE A 171 -9.58 7.85 7.73
C ILE A 171 -10.33 6.83 8.58
N TYR A 172 -10.62 7.17 9.83
CA TYR A 172 -11.51 6.37 10.66
C TYR A 172 -12.95 6.86 10.52
N PHE A 173 -13.65 6.37 9.50
CA PHE A 173 -15.05 6.74 9.26
C PHE A 173 -15.91 6.45 10.50
N GLY A 174 -16.64 7.47 10.95
CA GLY A 174 -17.51 7.41 12.13
C GLY A 174 -16.84 7.84 13.44
N SER A 175 -15.54 8.15 13.47
CA SER A 175 -14.93 8.83 14.61
C SER A 175 -15.34 10.31 14.69
N GLU A 176 -15.25 10.91 15.88
CA GLU A 176 -15.51 12.35 16.09
C GLU A 176 -14.68 13.22 15.14
N GLU A 177 -13.42 12.84 14.89
CA GLU A 177 -12.49 13.57 14.02
C GLU A 177 -12.64 13.28 12.52
N SER A 178 -13.57 12.41 12.12
CA SER A 178 -13.63 11.89 10.74
C SER A 178 -13.93 12.99 9.71
N ASP A 179 -14.74 13.99 10.05
CA ASP A 179 -15.03 15.12 9.17
C ASP A 179 -13.76 15.95 8.85
N ARG A 180 -12.87 16.13 9.84
CA ARG A 180 -11.58 16.82 9.66
C ARG A 180 -10.65 15.96 8.80
N GLN A 181 -10.52 14.68 9.13
CA GLN A 181 -9.66 13.73 8.41
C GLN A 181 -10.06 13.63 6.93
N ILE A 182 -11.36 13.60 6.61
CA ILE A 182 -11.86 13.61 5.23
C ILE A 182 -11.39 14.85 4.47
N GLN A 183 -11.50 16.03 5.07
CA GLN A 183 -11.10 17.29 4.42
C GLN A 183 -9.59 17.38 4.24
N GLU A 184 -8.81 17.03 5.27
CA GLU A 184 -7.35 17.04 5.24
C GLU A 184 -6.79 16.06 4.21
N VAL A 185 -7.31 14.82 4.18
CA VAL A 185 -6.89 13.80 3.22
C VAL A 185 -7.33 14.15 1.81
N SER A 186 -8.52 14.72 1.63
CA SER A 186 -8.97 15.20 0.30
C SER A 186 -8.02 16.26 -0.26
N ALA A 187 -7.62 17.23 0.56
CA ALA A 187 -6.66 18.27 0.16
C ALA A 187 -5.27 17.68 -0.15
N ALA A 188 -4.79 16.75 0.67
CA ALA A 188 -3.51 16.09 0.45
C ALA A 188 -3.52 15.22 -0.82
N PHE A 189 -4.60 14.50 -1.10
CA PHE A 189 -4.71 13.66 -2.30
C PHE A 189 -4.81 14.50 -3.57
N GLN A 190 -5.48 15.66 -3.51
CA GLN A 190 -5.46 16.63 -4.59
C GLN A 190 -4.03 17.11 -4.89
N ALA A 191 -3.27 17.52 -3.87
CA ALA A 191 -1.87 17.93 -4.03
C ALA A 191 -1.00 16.78 -4.58
N ALA A 192 -1.26 15.53 -4.17
CA ALA A 192 -0.54 14.36 -4.68
C ALA A 192 -0.81 14.15 -6.18
N HIS A 193 -2.06 14.30 -6.61
CA HIS A 193 -2.42 14.21 -8.03
C HIS A 193 -1.81 15.35 -8.86
N GLU A 194 -1.73 16.57 -8.31
CA GLU A 194 -1.06 17.72 -8.95
C GLU A 194 0.44 17.45 -9.18
N LEU A 195 1.07 16.73 -8.26
CA LEU A 195 2.45 16.26 -8.37
C LEU A 195 2.60 14.93 -9.12
N GLY A 196 1.51 14.36 -9.63
CA GLY A 196 1.52 13.14 -10.45
C GLY A 196 1.66 11.83 -9.69
N MET A 197 1.44 11.83 -8.37
CA MET A 197 1.50 10.63 -7.54
C MET A 197 0.14 9.92 -7.48
N ALA A 198 0.15 8.60 -7.33
CA ALA A 198 -1.05 7.85 -7.00
C ALA A 198 -1.44 8.05 -5.52
N THR A 199 -2.69 7.75 -5.19
CA THR A 199 -3.25 7.91 -3.84
C THR A 199 -3.91 6.61 -3.38
N ILE A 200 -3.70 6.25 -2.12
CA ILE A 200 -4.25 5.04 -1.48
C ILE A 200 -4.91 5.44 -0.17
N LEU A 201 -6.23 5.29 -0.08
CA LEU A 201 -7.02 5.60 1.12
C LEU A 201 -7.24 4.37 2.00
#